data_AF-A0A936SLT8-F1
#
_entry.id   AF-A0A936SLT8-F1
#
_cell.length_a   1.000
_cell.length_b   1.000
_cell.length_c   1.000
_cell.angle_alpha   90.00
_cell.angle_beta   90.00
_cell.angle_gamma   90.00
#
_symmetry.space_group_name_H-M   'P 1'
#
loop_
_entity.id
_entity.type
_entity.pdbx_description
1 polymer ?
#
loop_
_entity_poly.entity_id
_entity_poly.type
_entity_poly.pdbx_seq_one_letter_code
_entity_poly.pdbx_strand_id
1 'polypeptide(L)'
;MTQTPDDKIFGADGLISQFHDKYEYRKGPVRMAAAIATAFEDKKHLIVEAGTGTGKTLAYLIPAIAASIKHNRRIIISTGTKNLQEQLMEKDIPFLQKILPTKFTAAYMKGRSNYACLYRINKSDDQPILDGIDEVDHFAQVREWSRETQTGDRAELTYLPENLSFWSRVNAKSETCIGQKVPRF
;
A
#
# COMPACT_ATOMS: atom_id res chain seq x y z
N MET A 1 5.46 -15.01 35.54
CA MET A 1 6.13 -14.89 34.23
C MET A 1 5.60 -13.64 33.55
N THR A 2 6.41 -12.58 33.49
CA THR A 2 6.04 -11.30 32.86
C THR A 2 6.02 -11.48 31.35
N GLN A 3 4.84 -11.47 30.74
CA GLN A 3 4.67 -11.44 29.28
C GLN A 3 5.39 -10.22 28.71
N THR A 4 6.23 -10.43 27.70
CA THR A 4 6.87 -9.33 26.96
C THR A 4 5.81 -8.55 26.16
N PRO A 5 6.08 -7.30 25.73
CA PRO A 5 5.18 -6.57 24.83
C PRO A 5 4.83 -7.36 23.57
N ASP A 6 5.78 -8.15 23.07
CA ASP A 6 5.60 -9.04 21.92
C ASP A 6 4.66 -10.21 22.25
N ASP A 7 4.71 -10.77 23.46
CA ASP A 7 3.78 -11.83 23.90
C ASP A 7 2.34 -11.31 24.06
N LYS A 8 2.14 -10.03 24.42
CA LYS A 8 0.80 -9.45 24.51
C LYS A 8 0.12 -9.29 23.14
N ILE A 9 0.90 -9.16 22.07
CA ILE A 9 0.38 -8.99 20.72
C ILE A 9 0.36 -10.31 19.95
N PHE A 10 1.50 -11.02 19.93
CA PHE A 10 1.69 -12.27 19.19
C PHE A 10 1.52 -13.54 20.04
N GLY A 11 1.28 -13.46 21.35
CA GLY A 11 1.09 -14.64 22.19
C GLY A 11 -0.11 -15.50 21.76
N ALA A 12 -0.19 -16.73 22.29
CA ALA A 12 -1.32 -17.63 22.03
C ALA A 12 -2.67 -17.00 22.39
N ASP A 13 -2.70 -16.21 23.47
CA ASP A 13 -3.86 -15.42 23.92
C ASP A 13 -3.69 -13.92 23.65
N GLY A 14 -2.74 -13.57 22.77
CA GLY A 14 -2.38 -12.20 22.44
C GLY A 14 -3.43 -11.49 21.60
N LEU A 15 -3.26 -10.18 21.42
CA LEU A 15 -4.22 -9.34 20.70
C LEU A 15 -4.58 -9.87 19.31
N ILE A 16 -3.63 -10.44 18.55
CA ILE A 16 -3.92 -10.97 17.22
C ILE A 16 -4.84 -12.20 17.28
N SER A 17 -4.66 -13.08 18.27
CA SER A 17 -5.45 -14.32 18.37
C SER A 17 -6.91 -14.06 18.67
N GLN A 18 -7.21 -12.96 19.36
CA GLN A 18 -8.58 -12.54 19.71
C GLN A 18 -9.38 -12.01 18.50
N PHE A 19 -8.70 -11.58 17.43
CA PHE A 19 -9.34 -10.94 16.27
C PHE A 19 -9.08 -11.66 14.95
N HIS A 20 -8.41 -12.82 14.98
CA HIS A 20 -8.09 -13.60 13.80
C HIS A 20 -8.32 -15.09 14.07
N ASP A 21 -9.50 -15.59 13.68
CA ASP A 21 -10.00 -16.95 13.99
C ASP A 21 -9.05 -18.09 13.57
N LYS A 22 -8.20 -17.85 12.57
CA LYS A 22 -7.20 -18.83 12.07
C LYS A 22 -5.78 -18.54 12.56
N TYR A 23 -5.64 -17.74 13.62
CA TYR A 23 -4.33 -17.42 14.17
C TYR A 23 -3.72 -18.65 14.84
N GLU A 24 -2.46 -18.91 14.52
CA GLU A 24 -1.68 -19.95 15.17
C GLU A 24 -0.42 -19.32 15.74
N TYR A 25 -0.22 -19.49 17.03
CA TYR A 25 1.01 -19.05 17.68
C TYR A 25 2.22 -19.79 17.11
N ARG A 26 3.21 -19.03 16.64
CA ARG A 26 4.48 -19.57 16.16
C ARG A 26 5.65 -18.74 16.65
N LYS A 27 6.73 -19.40 17.08
CA LYS A 27 7.95 -18.73 17.59
C LYS A 27 8.64 -17.85 16.53
N GLY A 28 8.49 -18.16 15.24
CA GLY A 28 9.14 -17.44 14.14
C GLY A 28 8.77 -15.95 14.08
N PRO A 29 7.49 -15.60 13.87
CA PRO A 29 7.00 -14.22 13.90
C PRO A 29 7.39 -13.46 15.16
N VAL A 30 7.28 -14.08 16.34
CA VAL A 30 7.63 -13.45 17.62
C VAL A 30 9.10 -13.08 17.66
N ARG A 31 10.00 -14.00 17.28
CA ARG A 31 11.45 -13.75 17.21
C ARG A 31 11.79 -12.67 16.19
N MET A 32 11.13 -12.69 15.03
CA MET A 32 11.33 -11.67 13.99
C MET A 32 10.90 -10.28 14.48
N ALA A 33 9.74 -10.18 15.13
CA ALA A 33 9.24 -8.92 15.67
C ALA A 33 10.19 -8.34 16.73
N ALA A 34 10.63 -9.17 17.69
CA ALA A 34 11.58 -8.77 18.72
C ALA A 34 12.94 -8.32 18.14
N ALA A 35 13.44 -9.04 17.12
CA ALA A 35 14.69 -8.69 16.45
C ALA A 35 14.57 -7.35 15.71
N ILE A 36 13.44 -7.10 15.02
CA ILE A 36 13.18 -5.83 14.33
C ILE A 36 13.05 -4.68 15.33
N ALA A 37 12.32 -4.87 16.44
CA ALA A 37 12.21 -3.87 17.50
C ALA A 37 13.59 -3.49 18.07
N THR A 38 14.43 -4.49 18.35
CA THR A 38 15.81 -4.28 18.81
C THR A 38 16.63 -3.52 17.76
N ALA A 39 16.54 -3.89 16.48
CA ALA A 39 17.25 -3.21 15.40
C ALA A 39 16.85 -1.73 15.24
N PHE A 40 15.57 -1.39 15.46
CA PHE A 40 15.11 0.00 15.48
C PHE A 40 15.71 0.80 16.63
N GLU A 41 15.71 0.25 17.85
CA GLU A 41 16.28 0.92 19.04
C GLU A 41 17.80 1.11 18.91
N ASP A 42 18.50 0.06 18.46
CA ASP A 42 19.95 0.06 18.27
C ASP A 42 20.41 0.83 17.02
N LYS A 43 19.48 1.19 16.14
CA LYS A 43 19.75 1.79 14.81
C LYS A 43 20.70 0.95 13.96
N LYS A 44 20.48 -0.37 13.94
CA LYS A 44 21.30 -1.34 13.18
C LYS A 44 20.53 -1.94 12.01
N HIS A 45 21.28 -2.42 11.02
CA HIS A 45 20.71 -3.25 9.95
C HIS A 45 20.48 -4.68 10.45
N LEU A 46 19.34 -5.26 10.06
CA LEU A 46 18.96 -6.63 10.36
C LEU A 46 18.58 -7.33 9.06
N ILE A 47 19.11 -8.54 8.87
CA ILE A 47 18.70 -9.44 7.78
C ILE A 47 17.95 -10.59 8.43
N VAL A 48 16.75 -10.87 7.93
CA VAL A 48 15.91 -11.98 8.40
C VAL A 48 15.48 -12.82 7.22
N GLU A 49 15.71 -14.11 7.29
CA GLU A 49 15.11 -15.09 6.38
C GLU A 49 13.84 -15.65 7.01
N ALA A 50 12.71 -15.54 6.30
CA ALA A 50 11.43 -16.04 6.75
C ALA A 50 10.68 -16.73 5.60
N GLY A 51 10.26 -17.98 5.83
CA GLY A 51 9.49 -18.75 4.84
C GLY A 51 8.15 -18.11 4.47
N THR A 52 7.55 -18.58 3.38
CA THR A 52 6.20 -18.17 2.96
C THR A 52 5.13 -18.64 3.95
N GLY A 53 4.02 -17.91 4.06
CA GLY A 53 2.91 -18.26 4.97
C GLY A 53 3.23 -18.24 6.47
N THR A 54 4.37 -17.67 6.88
CA THR A 54 4.84 -17.71 8.28
C THR A 54 4.25 -16.62 9.17
N GLY A 55 3.49 -15.67 8.64
CA GLY A 55 3.05 -14.47 9.39
C GLY A 55 4.06 -13.32 9.38
N LYS A 56 5.04 -13.35 8.46
CA LYS A 56 6.07 -12.32 8.31
C LYS A 56 5.54 -10.88 8.24
N THR A 57 4.38 -10.69 7.63
CA THR A 57 3.77 -9.36 7.44
C THR A 57 3.50 -8.67 8.76
N LEU A 58 2.77 -9.32 9.66
CA LEU A 58 2.49 -8.78 10.99
C LEU A 58 3.79 -8.61 11.80
N ALA A 59 4.71 -9.56 11.66
CA ALA A 59 6.00 -9.56 12.37
C ALA A 59 6.87 -8.33 12.07
N TYR A 60 6.83 -7.76 10.86
CA TYR A 60 7.51 -6.50 10.58
C TYR A 60 6.61 -5.26 10.77
N LEU A 61 5.30 -5.35 10.53
CA LEU A 61 4.40 -4.19 10.63
C LEU A 61 4.26 -3.68 12.06
N ILE A 62 4.04 -4.58 13.01
CA ILE A 62 3.77 -4.22 14.41
C ILE A 62 4.95 -3.45 15.04
N PRO A 63 6.20 -3.97 15.04
CA PRO A 63 7.32 -3.22 15.59
C PRO A 63 7.63 -1.95 14.78
N ALA A 64 7.35 -1.93 13.47
CA ALA A 64 7.46 -0.71 12.67
C ALA A 64 6.46 0.37 13.13
N ILE A 65 5.17 0.02 13.28
CA ILE A 65 4.15 0.96 13.76
C ILE A 65 4.53 1.47 15.16
N ALA A 66 4.92 0.58 16.07
CA ALA A 66 5.36 0.96 17.41
C ALA A 66 6.56 1.93 17.38
N ALA A 67 7.57 1.65 16.57
CA ALA A 67 8.74 2.51 16.42
C ALA A 67 8.39 3.87 15.76
N SER A 68 7.52 3.87 14.75
CA SER A 68 7.02 5.07 14.07
C SER A 68 6.36 6.03 15.06
N ILE A 69 5.47 5.50 15.89
CA ILE A 69 4.74 6.28 16.91
C ILE A 69 5.69 6.74 18.02
N LYS A 70 6.49 5.83 18.58
CA LYS A 70 7.41 6.12 19.70
C LYS A 70 8.42 7.21 19.35
N HIS A 71 8.98 7.14 18.14
CA HIS A 71 10.04 8.05 17.70
C HIS A 71 9.53 9.23 16.87
N ASN A 72 8.21 9.30 16.60
CA ASN A 72 7.58 10.28 15.71
C ASN A 72 8.28 10.37 14.34
N ARG A 73 8.51 9.21 13.71
CA ARG A 73 9.24 9.09 12.43
C ARG A 73 8.45 8.27 11.43
N ARG A 74 8.55 8.65 10.16
CA ARG A 74 7.98 7.87 9.06
C ARG A 74 8.83 6.62 8.82
N ILE A 75 8.17 5.48 8.61
CA ILE A 75 8.80 4.24 8.20
C ILE A 75 8.35 3.90 6.78
N ILE A 76 9.30 3.51 5.95
CA ILE A 76 9.05 3.08 4.57
C ILE A 76 9.15 1.56 4.54
N ILE A 77 8.11 0.92 4.02
CA ILE A 77 8.09 -0.52 3.77
C ILE A 77 8.15 -0.71 2.26
N SER A 78 9.22 -1.36 1.80
CA SER A 78 9.40 -1.74 0.40
C SER A 78 9.08 -3.22 0.22
N THR A 79 8.34 -3.56 -0.83
CA THR A 79 7.97 -4.93 -1.17
C THR A 79 8.11 -5.17 -2.68
N GLY A 80 8.23 -6.44 -3.07
CA GLY A 80 8.66 -6.82 -4.42
C GLY A 80 7.65 -6.55 -5.53
N THR A 81 6.34 -6.46 -5.25
CA THR A 81 5.30 -6.30 -6.27
C THR A 81 4.18 -5.34 -5.83
N LYS A 82 3.41 -4.81 -6.79
CA LYS A 82 2.25 -3.95 -6.52
C LYS A 82 1.15 -4.70 -5.75
N ASN A 83 0.86 -5.94 -6.13
CA ASN A 83 -0.14 -6.77 -5.47
C ASN A 83 0.21 -6.99 -3.99
N LEU A 84 1.50 -7.13 -3.65
CA LEU A 84 1.92 -7.20 -2.26
C LEU A 84 1.71 -5.86 -1.52
N GLN A 85 1.86 -4.71 -2.18
CA GLN A 85 1.53 -3.41 -1.58
C GLN A 85 0.02 -3.27 -1.35
N GLU A 86 -0.80 -3.67 -2.32
CA GLU A 86 -2.26 -3.65 -2.24
C GLU A 86 -2.76 -4.55 -1.11
N GLN A 87 -2.22 -5.77 -1.00
CA GLN A 87 -2.54 -6.66 0.13
C GLN A 87 -2.27 -5.99 1.49
N LEU A 88 -1.16 -5.25 1.61
CA LEU A 88 -0.89 -4.50 2.84
C LEU A 88 -1.95 -3.44 3.10
N MET A 89 -2.31 -2.65 2.09
CA MET A 89 -3.20 -1.50 2.23
C MET A 89 -4.67 -1.85 2.38
N GLU A 90 -5.13 -2.94 1.76
CA GLU A 90 -6.54 -3.35 1.76
C GLU A 90 -6.87 -4.34 2.87
N LYS A 91 -5.87 -5.08 3.36
CA LYS A 91 -6.08 -6.14 4.36
C LYS A 91 -5.25 -5.94 5.62
N ASP A 92 -3.94 -6.01 5.52
CA ASP A 92 -3.08 -6.12 6.71
C ASP A 92 -3.07 -4.83 7.55
N ILE A 93 -3.00 -3.66 6.91
CA ILE A 93 -3.04 -2.34 7.56
C ILE A 93 -4.42 -2.04 8.17
N PRO A 94 -5.56 -2.17 7.44
CA PRO A 94 -6.87 -1.96 8.02
C PRO A 94 -7.15 -2.90 9.20
N PHE A 95 -6.70 -4.15 9.11
CA PHE A 95 -6.76 -5.09 10.23
C PHE A 95 -6.00 -4.55 11.45
N LEU A 96 -4.76 -4.12 11.28
CA LEU A 96 -3.97 -3.54 12.37
C LEU A 96 -4.58 -2.24 12.93
N GLN A 97 -5.15 -1.39 12.09
CA GLN A 97 -5.85 -0.17 12.53
C GLN A 97 -7.09 -0.49 13.38
N LYS A 98 -7.75 -1.63 13.13
CA LYS A 98 -8.90 -2.09 13.90
C LYS A 98 -8.51 -2.64 15.27
N ILE A 99 -7.43 -3.41 15.36
CA ILE A 99 -7.09 -4.14 16.59
C ILE A 99 -6.15 -3.36 17.51
N LEU A 100 -5.26 -2.52 16.96
CA LEU A 100 -4.29 -1.81 17.76
C LEU A 100 -4.96 -0.64 18.50
N PRO A 101 -4.64 -0.42 19.79
CA PRO A 101 -5.23 0.66 20.58
C PRO A 101 -4.72 2.06 20.16
N THR A 102 -3.69 2.10 19.31
CA THR A 102 -3.05 3.34 18.86
C THR A 102 -3.45 3.66 17.44
N LYS A 103 -3.75 4.93 17.18
CA LYS A 103 -4.06 5.41 15.84
C LYS A 103 -2.77 5.59 15.04
N PHE A 104 -2.77 5.11 13.81
CA PHE A 104 -1.70 5.35 12.85
C PHE A 104 -2.29 5.50 11.45
N THR A 105 -1.54 6.19 10.60
CA THR A 105 -1.87 6.40 9.18
C THR A 105 -0.88 5.64 8.32
N ALA A 106 -1.34 5.21 7.15
CA ALA A 106 -0.51 4.61 6.13
C ALA A 106 -0.95 5.13 4.75
N ALA A 107 0.01 5.19 3.85
CA ALA A 107 -0.22 5.47 2.44
C ALA A 107 0.75 4.59 1.65
N TYR A 108 0.36 4.22 0.43
CA TYR A 108 1.24 3.52 -0.49
C TYR A 108 1.64 4.44 -1.64
N MET A 109 2.76 4.14 -2.28
CA MET A 109 3.34 4.96 -3.33
C MET A 109 3.74 4.05 -4.49
N LYS A 110 3.11 4.26 -5.65
CA LYS A 110 3.47 3.63 -6.92
C LYS A 110 4.22 4.60 -7.83
N GLY A 111 4.81 4.11 -8.91
CA GLY A 111 5.36 4.98 -9.95
C GLY A 111 4.28 5.87 -10.57
N ARG A 112 4.62 7.10 -10.97
CA ARG A 112 3.66 8.10 -11.48
C ARG A 112 2.80 7.63 -12.67
N SER A 113 3.30 6.70 -13.47
CA SER A 113 2.56 6.11 -14.59
C SER A 113 1.36 5.25 -14.14
N ASN A 114 1.22 4.96 -12.85
CA ASN A 114 0.05 4.26 -12.30
C ASN A 114 -1.06 5.23 -11.92
N TYR A 115 -0.82 6.53 -11.95
CA TYR A 115 -1.82 7.53 -11.59
C TYR A 115 -2.32 8.28 -12.81
N ALA A 116 -3.62 8.54 -12.85
CA ALA A 116 -4.26 9.36 -13.87
C ALA A 116 -3.79 10.82 -13.79
N CYS A 117 -3.70 11.48 -14.94
CA CYS A 117 -3.47 12.91 -15.02
C CYS A 117 -4.75 13.61 -15.49
N LEU A 118 -5.47 14.24 -14.56
CA LEU A 118 -6.74 14.93 -14.83
C LEU A 118 -6.62 15.96 -15.95
N TYR A 119 -5.50 16.69 -16.01
CA TYR A 119 -5.24 17.64 -17.09
C TYR A 119 -5.23 16.97 -18.47
N ARG A 120 -4.58 15.81 -18.58
CA ARG A 120 -4.48 15.10 -19.86
C ARG A 120 -5.79 14.45 -20.24
N ILE A 121 -6.48 13.82 -19.30
CA ILE A 121 -7.81 13.27 -19.52
C ILE A 121 -8.74 14.35 -20.10
N ASN A 122 -8.76 15.54 -19.50
CA ASN A 122 -9.60 16.64 -19.98
C ASN A 122 -9.14 17.23 -21.33
N LYS A 123 -7.83 17.20 -21.63
CA LYS A 123 -7.30 17.68 -22.91
C LYS A 123 -7.55 16.69 -24.06
N SER A 124 -7.68 15.41 -23.75
CA SER A 124 -7.91 14.36 -24.73
C SER A 124 -9.27 14.43 -25.41
N ASP A 125 -10.22 15.22 -24.90
CA ASP A 125 -11.51 15.46 -25.56
C ASP A 125 -11.36 16.11 -26.95
N ASP A 126 -10.25 16.83 -27.19
CA ASP A 126 -10.00 17.59 -28.43
C ASP A 126 -9.06 16.87 -29.43
N GLN A 127 -8.57 15.65 -29.13
CA GLN A 127 -7.54 14.98 -29.93
C GLN A 127 -7.83 13.49 -30.21
N PRO A 128 -7.48 12.97 -31.41
CA PRO A 128 -7.58 11.55 -31.72
C PRO A 128 -6.50 10.76 -30.96
N ILE A 129 -6.82 10.41 -29.72
CA ILE A 129 -5.99 9.62 -28.80
C ILE A 129 -6.43 8.15 -28.81
N LEU A 130 -7.39 7.79 -29.65
CA LEU A 130 -8.05 6.49 -29.68
C LEU A 130 -7.85 5.84 -31.05
N ASP A 131 -7.43 4.58 -31.02
CA ASP A 131 -7.07 3.81 -32.21
C ASP A 131 -8.25 2.93 -32.71
N GLY A 132 -9.33 2.80 -31.93
CA GLY A 132 -10.52 2.01 -32.27
C GLY A 132 -11.78 2.35 -31.47
N ILE A 133 -12.94 1.81 -31.88
CA ILE A 133 -14.26 2.10 -31.28
C ILE A 133 -14.32 1.64 -29.82
N ASP A 134 -13.80 0.46 -29.50
CA ASP A 134 -13.76 -0.06 -28.12
C ASP A 134 -12.95 0.84 -27.17
N GLU A 135 -11.98 1.60 -27.69
CA GLU A 135 -11.21 2.55 -26.89
C GLU A 135 -12.03 3.80 -26.52
N VAL A 136 -13.04 4.15 -27.31
CA VAL A 136 -13.96 5.26 -27.02
C VAL A 136 -14.75 4.97 -25.75
N ASP A 137 -15.31 3.77 -25.64
CA ASP A 137 -16.07 3.35 -24.48
C ASP A 137 -15.18 3.25 -23.23
N HIS A 138 -14.00 2.60 -23.36
CA HIS A 138 -13.04 2.53 -22.25
C HIS A 138 -12.54 3.91 -21.80
N PHE A 139 -12.28 4.83 -22.73
CA PHE A 139 -11.85 6.18 -22.39
C PHE A 139 -12.96 6.95 -21.66
N ALA A 140 -14.21 6.82 -22.10
CA ALA A 140 -15.35 7.41 -21.40
C ALA A 140 -15.48 6.89 -19.96
N GLN A 141 -15.27 5.59 -19.75
CA GLN A 141 -15.25 4.98 -18.41
C GLN A 141 -14.10 5.52 -17.54
N VAL A 142 -12.88 5.63 -18.09
CA VAL A 142 -11.74 6.24 -17.37
C VAL A 142 -12.02 7.69 -17.01
N ARG A 143 -12.64 8.46 -17.91
CA ARG A 143 -12.99 9.87 -17.65
C ARG A 143 -13.98 9.99 -16.51
N GLU A 144 -15.04 9.20 -16.50
CA GLU A 144 -16.04 9.25 -15.44
C GLU A 144 -15.44 8.82 -14.10
N TRP A 145 -14.70 7.71 -14.07
CA TRP A 145 -13.97 7.28 -12.87
C TRP A 145 -13.02 8.37 -12.34
N SER A 146 -12.34 9.12 -13.23
CA SER A 146 -11.40 10.17 -12.82
C SER A 146 -12.04 11.34 -12.06
N ARG A 147 -13.38 11.49 -12.15
CA ARG A 147 -14.14 12.50 -11.39
C ARG A 147 -14.51 12.04 -9.99
N GLU A 148 -14.54 10.74 -9.74
CA GLU A 148 -15.02 10.14 -8.50
C GLU A 148 -13.89 9.57 -7.62
N THR A 149 -12.78 9.16 -8.25
CA THR A 149 -11.64 8.55 -7.55
C THR A 149 -10.99 9.50 -6.53
N GLN A 150 -10.62 8.95 -5.38
CA GLN A 150 -9.87 9.67 -4.35
C GLN A 150 -8.36 9.57 -4.53
N THR A 151 -7.88 8.56 -5.27
CA THR A 151 -6.44 8.29 -5.41
C THR A 151 -5.93 8.52 -6.84
N GLY A 152 -6.80 8.38 -7.83
CA GLY A 152 -6.42 8.37 -9.24
C GLY A 152 -5.57 7.17 -9.64
N ASP A 153 -5.53 6.09 -8.84
CA ASP A 153 -4.74 4.89 -9.14
C ASP A 153 -5.43 4.01 -10.18
N ARG A 154 -4.71 3.66 -11.24
CA ARG A 154 -5.12 2.70 -12.27
C ARG A 154 -5.63 1.38 -11.71
N ALA A 155 -5.12 0.95 -10.55
CA ALA A 155 -5.55 -0.30 -9.92
C ALA A 155 -7.04 -0.31 -9.53
N GLU A 156 -7.68 0.85 -9.34
CA GLU A 156 -9.13 0.93 -9.07
C GLU A 156 -9.99 0.51 -10.27
N LEU A 157 -9.44 0.62 -11.49
CA LEU A 157 -10.12 0.28 -12.75
C LEU A 157 -10.01 -1.22 -13.06
N THR A 158 -10.48 -2.07 -12.14
CA THR A 158 -10.40 -3.55 -12.26
C THR A 158 -11.30 -4.13 -13.36
N TYR A 159 -12.33 -3.38 -13.76
CA TYR A 159 -13.29 -3.74 -14.81
C TYR A 159 -12.81 -3.35 -16.22
N LEU A 160 -11.63 -2.75 -16.36
CA LEU A 160 -11.03 -2.37 -17.64
C LEU A 160 -9.78 -3.20 -17.95
N PRO A 161 -9.51 -3.52 -19.24
CA PRO A 161 -8.29 -4.22 -19.64
C PRO A 161 -7.02 -3.56 -19.12
N GLU A 162 -6.06 -4.31 -18.57
CA GLU A 162 -4.82 -3.72 -18.02
C GLU A 162 -4.01 -2.94 -19.06
N ASN A 163 -4.07 -3.37 -20.32
CA ASN A 163 -3.28 -2.87 -21.44
C ASN A 163 -4.02 -1.80 -22.29
N LEU A 164 -4.64 -0.81 -21.64
CA LEU A 164 -5.20 0.35 -22.35
C LEU A 164 -4.09 1.11 -23.08
N SER A 165 -4.10 1.08 -24.41
CA SER A 165 -3.15 1.76 -25.30
C SER A 165 -2.99 3.26 -24.95
N PHE A 166 -4.12 3.92 -24.69
CA PHE A 166 -4.19 5.34 -24.38
C PHE A 166 -3.73 5.70 -22.96
N TRP A 167 -3.55 4.73 -22.04
CA TRP A 167 -3.16 5.02 -20.66
C TRP A 167 -1.82 5.76 -20.59
N SER A 168 -0.88 5.40 -21.46
CA SER A 168 0.40 6.09 -21.61
C SER A 168 0.26 7.60 -21.90
N ARG A 169 -0.81 7.97 -22.61
CA ARG A 169 -1.14 9.35 -23.02
C ARG A 169 -1.83 10.13 -21.89
N VAL A 170 -2.54 9.45 -20.98
CA VAL A 170 -3.39 10.09 -19.94
C VAL A 170 -2.90 9.92 -18.50
N ASN A 171 -1.82 9.18 -18.26
CA ASN A 171 -1.23 9.02 -16.93
C ASN A 171 -0.33 10.22 -16.52
N ALA A 172 0.15 10.20 -15.27
CA ALA A 172 0.94 11.28 -14.65
C ALA A 172 2.47 11.13 -14.81
N LYS A 173 2.97 10.34 -15.78
CA LYS A 173 4.42 10.14 -16.01
C LYS A 173 5.15 11.47 -16.19
N SER A 174 6.32 11.58 -15.55
CA SER A 174 7.07 12.84 -15.37
C SER A 174 7.59 13.47 -16.66
N GLU A 175 8.03 12.67 -17.63
CA GLU A 175 8.62 13.12 -18.92
C GLU A 175 7.71 14.08 -19.69
N THR A 176 6.40 13.97 -19.47
CA THR A 176 5.36 14.73 -20.18
C THR A 176 4.56 15.61 -19.21
N CYS A 177 4.97 15.72 -17.95
CA CYS A 177 4.22 16.42 -16.91
C CYS A 177 4.64 17.89 -16.83
N ILE A 178 3.67 18.81 -16.93
CA ILE A 178 3.89 20.25 -16.84
C ILE A 178 4.06 20.77 -15.38
N GLY A 179 4.09 19.85 -14.41
CA GLY A 179 4.37 20.16 -13.00
C GLY A 179 3.38 21.16 -12.40
N GLN A 180 3.89 22.19 -11.72
CA GLN A 180 3.07 23.24 -11.09
C GLN A 180 2.37 24.19 -12.08
N LYS A 181 2.57 24.02 -13.40
CA LYS A 181 1.92 24.86 -14.42
C LYS A 181 0.58 24.27 -14.90
N VAL A 182 0.01 23.31 -14.17
CA VAL A 182 -1.32 22.77 -14.49
C VAL A 182 -2.36 23.87 -14.21
N PRO A 183 -3.11 24.37 -15.21
CA PRO A 183 -3.95 25.55 -15.04
C PRO A 183 -5.17 25.38 -14.10
N ARG A 184 -5.38 24.20 -13.51
CA ARG A 184 -6.61 23.84 -12.80
C ARG A 184 -6.42 23.02 -11.51
N PHE A 185 -5.20 22.80 -11.01
CA PHE A 185 -4.93 22.10 -9.75
C PHE A 185 -3.66 22.63 -9.08
#